data_AF-A0A4V5QTW8-F1
#
_entry.id   AF-A0A4V5QTW8-F1
#
_cell.length_a   1.000
_cell.length_b   1.000
_cell.length_c   1.000
_cell.angle_alpha   90.00
_cell.angle_beta   90.00
_cell.angle_gamma   90.00
#
_symmetry.space_group_name_H-M   'P 1'
#
loop_
_entity.id
_entity.type
_entity.pdbx_description
1 polymer ?
#
loop_
_entity_poly.entity_id
_entity_poly.type
_entity_poly.pdbx_seq_one_letter_code
_entity_poly.pdbx_strand_id
1 'polypeptide(L)'
;MVLLHEKLVDKEQWKTLSSTFSYNLQDNKAYFNTVVRNAGGILIKKRTHKDILMLKDVIKSARIDCGYTQEEIAKRVKVAKQTYLKWENGETEPKATQIKLLAEHLKITPNEICSGALNKKMDLEEFIIQMALSRVPNEVVTMYTWKTIPDHQAFFEDMKNLSRDDYDASVVTVSETEKLLR
;
A
#
# COMPACT_ATOMS: atom_id res chain seq x y z
N MET A 1 -21.49 9.67 12.00
CA MET A 1 -21.80 8.91 13.23
C MET A 1 -21.34 7.47 12.98
N VAL A 2 -20.12 7.13 13.39
CA VAL A 2 -19.61 5.74 13.32
C VAL A 2 -18.98 5.44 14.67
N LEU A 3 -19.46 4.34 15.24
CA LEU A 3 -19.25 3.86 16.59
C LEU A 3 -17.76 3.64 16.87
N LEU A 4 -17.25 4.34 17.88
CA LEU A 4 -15.96 4.06 18.51
C LEU A 4 -16.07 2.70 19.19
N HIS A 5 -15.63 1.65 18.50
CA HIS A 5 -15.45 0.35 19.11
C HIS A 5 -14.32 0.47 20.13
N GLU A 6 -14.65 0.16 21.39
CA GLU A 6 -13.79 0.23 22.56
C GLU A 6 -12.40 -0.37 22.31
N LYS A 7 -11.35 0.46 22.48
CA LYS A 7 -10.05 0.11 23.08
C LYS A 7 -9.16 1.36 23.21
N LEU A 8 -9.20 1.94 24.41
CA LEU A 8 -8.18 2.69 25.16
C LEU A 8 -7.09 3.44 24.35
N VAL A 9 -7.16 4.79 24.35
CA VAL A 9 -6.15 5.77 23.86
C VAL A 9 -5.26 6.19 25.06
N ASP A 10 -4.01 6.70 24.90
CA ASP A 10 -3.12 7.16 26.00
C ASP A 10 -3.02 8.70 26.09
N LYS A 11 -2.54 9.22 27.23
CA LYS A 11 -2.34 10.64 27.55
C LYS A 11 -1.50 11.42 26.53
N GLU A 12 -0.53 10.79 25.87
CA GLU A 12 0.31 11.48 24.89
C GLU A 12 -0.38 11.59 23.51
N GLN A 13 -1.10 10.54 23.10
CA GLN A 13 -2.02 10.57 21.95
C GLN A 13 -3.14 11.62 22.15
N TRP A 14 -3.59 11.83 23.38
CA TRP A 14 -4.59 12.87 23.72
C TRP A 14 -4.07 14.30 23.49
N LYS A 15 -2.79 14.59 23.76
CA LYS A 15 -2.20 15.91 23.47
C LYS A 15 -2.15 16.19 21.97
N THR A 16 -1.87 15.17 21.15
CA THR A 16 -1.86 15.30 19.69
C THR A 16 -3.29 15.45 19.15
N LEU A 17 -4.23 14.59 19.55
CA LEU A 17 -5.64 14.67 19.14
C LEU A 17 -6.30 15.99 19.52
N SER A 18 -5.93 16.56 20.68
CA SER A 18 -6.35 17.89 21.14
C SER A 18 -5.85 19.03 20.27
N SER A 19 -4.70 18.89 19.62
CA SER A 19 -4.15 19.91 18.72
C SER A 19 -4.69 19.79 17.29
N THR A 20 -5.17 18.61 16.91
CA THR A 20 -5.63 18.32 15.54
C THR A 20 -7.14 18.40 15.36
N PHE A 21 -7.94 18.24 16.42
CA PHE A 21 -9.40 18.37 16.37
C PHE A 21 -9.87 19.62 17.14
N SER A 22 -10.17 20.69 16.41
CA SER A 22 -10.72 21.94 16.94
C SER A 22 -12.23 21.85 17.27
N TYR A 23 -12.69 20.71 17.81
CA TYR A 23 -14.10 20.52 18.16
C TYR A 23 -14.23 19.98 19.59
N ASN A 24 -14.60 20.90 20.49
CA ASN A 24 -15.10 20.71 21.86
C ASN A 24 -14.40 19.64 22.72
N LEU A 25 -13.28 20.03 23.33
CA LEU A 25 -12.42 19.17 24.15
C LEU A 25 -12.87 19.01 25.62
N GLN A 26 -13.84 19.77 26.11
CA GLN A 26 -14.20 19.78 27.54
C GLN A 26 -15.06 18.56 27.93
N ASP A 27 -16.00 18.15 27.08
CA ASP A 27 -16.95 17.07 27.42
C ASP A 27 -16.30 15.67 27.40
N ASN A 28 -15.33 15.44 26.53
CA ASN A 28 -14.70 14.12 26.36
C ASN A 28 -13.68 13.76 27.47
N LYS A 29 -13.18 14.76 28.21
CA LYS A 29 -12.12 14.56 29.21
C LYS A 29 -12.63 13.91 30.50
N ALA A 30 -13.89 14.19 30.87
CA ALA A 30 -14.54 13.61 32.04
C ALA A 30 -14.92 12.14 31.82
N TYR A 31 -15.43 11.80 30.63
CA TYR A 31 -15.80 10.43 30.26
C TYR A 31 -14.57 9.50 30.24
N PHE A 32 -13.46 9.99 29.67
CA PHE A 32 -12.23 9.20 29.50
C PHE A 32 -11.51 8.87 30.82
N ASN A 33 -11.41 9.83 31.75
CA ASN A 33 -10.74 9.61 33.04
C ASN A 33 -11.46 8.58 33.93
N THR A 34 -12.77 8.43 33.75
CA THR A 34 -13.60 7.51 34.55
C THR A 34 -13.47 6.06 34.07
N VAL A 35 -13.37 5.85 32.75
CA VAL A 35 -13.44 4.50 32.13
C VAL A 35 -12.06 3.84 32.04
N VAL A 36 -11.03 4.58 31.62
CA VAL A 36 -9.71 4.00 31.28
C VAL A 36 -8.88 3.67 32.53
N ARG A 37 -8.95 4.49 33.58
CA ARG A 37 -8.15 4.29 34.80
C ARG A 37 -8.57 3.06 35.60
N ASN A 38 -9.82 2.63 35.47
CA ASN A 38 -10.37 1.48 36.19
C ASN A 38 -10.12 0.14 35.47
N ALA A 39 -9.79 0.14 34.17
CA ALA A 39 -9.73 -1.07 33.35
C ALA A 39 -8.32 -1.66 33.13
N GLY A 40 -7.26 -1.02 33.65
CA GLY A 40 -5.89 -1.60 33.66
C GLY A 40 -5.29 -1.97 32.29
N GLY A 41 -5.80 -1.45 31.18
CA GLY A 41 -5.38 -1.86 29.84
C GLY A 41 -4.07 -1.21 29.36
N ILE A 42 -3.25 -2.00 28.68
CA ILE A 42 -2.02 -1.58 27.99
C ILE A 42 -2.36 -1.10 26.57
N LEU A 43 -1.78 0.01 26.15
CA LEU A 43 -1.93 0.54 24.81
C LEU A 43 -1.01 -0.12 23.79
N ILE A 44 -1.59 -0.64 22.71
CA ILE A 44 -0.88 -1.04 21.51
C ILE A 44 -1.28 -0.06 20.40
N LYS A 45 -0.33 0.72 19.89
CA LYS A 45 -0.55 1.73 18.84
C LYS A 45 -0.98 1.06 17.53
N LYS A 46 -2.28 1.04 17.22
CA LYS A 46 -2.78 0.69 15.89
C LYS A 46 -2.48 1.84 14.93
N ARG A 47 -1.64 1.57 13.92
CA ARG A 47 -1.31 2.51 12.83
C ARG A 47 -2.53 2.60 11.90
N THR A 48 -3.23 3.75 11.85
CA THR A 48 -4.31 3.97 10.89
C THR A 48 -4.33 5.39 10.32
N HIS A 49 -4.67 5.45 9.03
CA HIS A 49 -4.96 6.57 8.13
C HIS A 49 -3.78 7.36 7.53
N LYS A 50 -3.21 6.78 6.45
CA LYS A 50 -2.41 7.45 5.41
C LYS A 50 -1.30 8.35 5.97
N ASP A 51 -0.44 7.76 6.79
CA ASP A 51 0.92 8.29 6.98
C ASP A 51 1.52 8.40 5.57
N ILE A 52 1.82 9.61 5.10
CA ILE A 52 2.66 9.80 3.93
C ILE A 52 3.95 9.07 4.26
N LEU A 53 4.17 7.88 3.68
CA LEU A 53 5.43 7.18 3.88
C LEU A 53 6.48 8.09 3.28
N MET A 54 7.56 8.36 4.01
CA MET A 54 8.68 9.04 3.36
C MET A 54 9.33 8.04 2.40
N LEU A 55 10.06 8.52 1.39
CA LEU A 55 10.79 7.66 0.44
C LEU A 55 11.59 6.53 1.14
N LYS A 56 12.20 6.86 2.29
CA LYS A 56 12.92 5.91 3.14
C LYS A 56 12.07 4.74 3.63
N ASP A 57 10.81 5.01 4.00
CA ASP A 57 9.89 4.02 4.53
C ASP A 57 9.36 3.12 3.41
N VAL A 58 9.15 3.68 2.21
CA VAL A 58 8.76 2.92 1.01
C VAL A 58 9.87 1.94 0.62
N ILE A 59 11.11 2.43 0.47
CA ILE A 59 12.26 1.58 0.09
C ILE A 59 12.46 0.46 1.12
N LYS A 60 12.39 0.81 2.41
CA LYS A 60 12.57 -0.16 3.49
C LYS A 60 11.47 -1.22 3.52
N SER A 61 10.22 -0.81 3.38
CA SER A 61 9.07 -1.73 3.39
C SER A 61 9.16 -2.68 2.18
N ALA A 62 9.35 -2.14 0.98
CA ALA A 62 9.45 -2.96 -0.23
C ALA A 62 10.65 -3.92 -0.20
N ARG A 63 11.77 -3.53 0.40
CA ARG A 63 12.91 -4.45 0.63
C ARG A 63 12.52 -5.62 1.53
N ILE A 64 11.84 -5.34 2.64
CA ILE A 64 11.39 -6.37 3.59
C ILE A 64 10.39 -7.31 2.91
N ASP A 65 9.45 -6.77 2.14
CA ASP A 65 8.45 -7.56 1.40
C ASP A 65 9.10 -8.47 0.35
N CYS A 66 10.21 -8.03 -0.25
CA CYS A 66 11.02 -8.86 -1.14
C CYS A 66 11.95 -9.84 -0.41
N GLY A 67 12.03 -9.80 0.92
CA GLY A 67 12.89 -10.69 1.72
C GLY A 67 14.39 -10.40 1.63
N TYR A 68 14.79 -9.22 1.14
CA TYR A 68 16.21 -8.89 0.98
C TYR A 68 16.83 -8.29 2.24
N THR A 69 18.09 -8.60 2.49
CA THR A 69 18.96 -7.81 3.38
C THR A 69 19.39 -6.51 2.71
N GLN A 70 19.82 -5.52 3.51
CA GLN A 70 20.37 -4.25 2.99
C GLN A 70 21.61 -4.47 2.11
N GLU A 71 22.43 -5.49 2.41
CA GLU A 71 23.63 -5.82 1.63
C GLU A 71 23.27 -6.35 0.23
N GLU A 72 22.30 -7.27 0.16
CA GLU A 72 21.88 -7.89 -1.10
C GLU A 72 21.30 -6.87 -2.07
N ILE A 73 20.40 -6.01 -1.60
CA ILE A 73 19.79 -5.00 -2.46
C ILE A 73 20.80 -3.90 -2.84
N ALA A 74 21.71 -3.52 -1.94
CA ALA A 74 22.77 -2.56 -2.25
C ALA A 74 23.67 -3.07 -3.39
N LYS A 75 24.02 -4.37 -3.40
CA LYS A 75 24.75 -4.99 -4.51
C LYS A 75 23.96 -4.96 -5.81
N ARG A 76 22.67 -5.30 -5.78
CA ARG A 76 21.78 -5.30 -6.96
C ARG A 76 21.67 -3.90 -7.58
N VAL A 77 21.52 -2.87 -6.75
CA VAL A 77 21.47 -1.47 -7.19
C VAL A 77 22.85 -0.82 -7.35
N LYS A 78 23.94 -1.60 -7.24
CA LYS A 78 25.33 -1.17 -7.50
C LYS A 78 25.80 0.00 -6.61
N VAL A 79 25.46 -0.05 -5.32
CA VAL A 79 25.96 0.90 -4.30
C VAL A 79 26.57 0.17 -3.11
N ALA A 80 27.38 0.89 -2.33
CA ALA A 80 27.86 0.37 -1.05
C ALA A 80 26.69 0.23 -0.05
N LYS A 81 26.75 -0.80 0.82
CA LYS A 81 25.76 -1.01 1.90
C LYS A 81 25.51 0.25 2.72
N GLN A 82 26.57 0.99 3.06
CA GLN A 82 26.47 2.22 3.84
C GLN A 82 25.62 3.29 3.13
N THR A 83 25.73 3.39 1.80
CA THR A 83 24.92 4.31 1.01
C THR A 83 23.45 3.92 1.06
N TYR A 84 23.14 2.64 0.92
CA TYR A 84 21.77 2.14 1.00
C TYR A 84 21.16 2.34 2.41
N LEU A 85 21.94 2.08 3.46
CA LEU A 85 21.54 2.32 4.86
C LEU A 85 21.13 3.78 5.09
N LYS A 86 21.89 4.74 4.55
CA LYS A 86 21.56 6.17 4.63
C LYS A 86 20.22 6.50 3.98
N TRP A 87 19.86 5.83 2.89
CA TRP A 87 18.56 6.00 2.24
C TRP A 87 17.41 5.50 3.13
N GLU A 88 17.54 4.32 3.73
CA GLU A 88 16.51 3.80 4.66
C GLU A 88 16.40 4.59 5.96
N ASN A 89 17.46 5.29 6.36
CA ASN A 89 17.45 6.21 7.50
C ASN A 89 16.89 7.60 7.12
N GLY A 90 16.86 7.94 5.83
CA GLY A 90 16.48 9.26 5.32
C GLY A 90 17.58 10.32 5.47
N GLU A 91 18.84 9.90 5.60
CA GLU A 91 19.98 10.81 5.67
C GLU A 91 20.35 11.37 4.30
N THR A 92 20.16 10.58 3.24
CA THR A 92 20.38 10.97 1.85
C THR A 92 19.31 10.34 0.97
N GLU A 93 19.16 10.86 -0.26
CA GLU A 93 18.22 10.33 -1.25
C GLU A 93 18.95 9.62 -2.40
N PRO A 94 18.34 8.56 -2.99
CA PRO A 94 18.86 7.91 -4.19
C PRO A 94 18.72 8.82 -5.40
N LYS A 95 19.69 8.76 -6.32
CA LYS A 95 19.61 9.45 -7.63
C LYS A 95 18.56 8.80 -8.52
N ALA A 96 18.07 9.50 -9.54
CA ALA A 96 17.09 8.96 -10.50
C ALA A 96 17.49 7.61 -11.12
N THR A 97 18.77 7.42 -11.46
CA THR A 97 19.30 6.14 -11.97
C THR A 97 19.17 5.01 -10.94
N GLN A 98 19.34 5.33 -9.65
CA GLN A 98 19.18 4.38 -8.55
C GLN A 98 17.71 4.09 -8.25
N ILE A 99 16.83 5.08 -8.36
CA ILE A 99 15.38 4.90 -8.23
C ILE A 99 14.88 3.89 -9.27
N LYS A 100 15.37 3.96 -10.52
CA LYS A 100 15.02 2.99 -11.56
C LYS A 100 15.44 1.55 -11.18
N LEU A 101 16.67 1.37 -10.68
CA LEU A 101 17.16 0.06 -10.25
C LEU A 101 16.42 -0.47 -9.02
N LEU A 102 16.10 0.42 -8.07
CA LEU A 102 15.29 0.09 -6.90
C LEU A 102 13.90 -0.39 -7.32
N ALA A 103 13.23 0.34 -8.20
CA ALA A 103 11.91 -0.02 -8.72
C ALA A 103 11.91 -1.44 -9.33
N GLU A 104 12.87 -1.72 -10.21
CA GLU A 104 13.02 -3.03 -10.84
C GLU A 104 13.24 -4.17 -9.83
N HIS A 105 14.18 -4.01 -8.90
CA HIS A 105 14.54 -5.07 -7.96
C HIS A 105 13.57 -5.22 -6.78
N LEU A 106 12.89 -4.15 -6.37
CA LEU A 106 11.90 -4.14 -5.30
C LEU A 106 10.47 -4.36 -5.80
N LYS A 107 10.28 -4.58 -7.10
CA LYS A 107 8.97 -4.85 -7.73
C LYS A 107 7.92 -3.77 -7.45
N ILE A 108 8.35 -2.52 -7.40
CA ILE A 108 7.51 -1.33 -7.23
C ILE A 108 7.82 -0.32 -8.33
N THR A 109 6.98 0.67 -8.54
CA THR A 109 7.22 1.71 -9.54
C THR A 109 8.10 2.84 -8.99
N PRO A 110 8.84 3.56 -9.85
CA PRO A 110 9.52 4.80 -9.45
C PRO A 110 8.59 5.82 -8.79
N ASN A 111 7.34 5.88 -9.26
CA ASN A 111 6.34 6.79 -8.70
C ASN A 111 5.96 6.41 -7.27
N GLU A 112 5.85 5.13 -6.93
CA GLU A 112 5.60 4.70 -5.55
C GLU A 112 6.73 5.10 -4.61
N ILE A 113 7.98 4.98 -5.07
CA ILE A 113 9.17 5.44 -4.33
C ILE A 113 9.12 6.95 -4.08
N CYS A 114 8.88 7.73 -5.13
CA CYS A 114 8.93 9.20 -5.06
C CYS A 114 7.72 9.82 -4.36
N SER A 115 6.53 9.23 -4.52
CA SER A 115 5.29 9.74 -3.92
C SER A 115 5.12 9.35 -2.47
N GLY A 116 5.95 8.43 -1.96
CA GLY A 116 5.79 7.98 -0.58
C GLY A 116 4.53 7.14 -0.38
N ALA A 117 4.07 6.45 -1.41
CA ALA A 117 2.84 5.68 -1.39
C ALA A 117 3.04 4.40 -2.18
N LEU A 118 3.04 3.26 -1.48
CA LEU A 118 2.98 1.95 -2.11
C LEU A 118 1.56 1.69 -2.60
N ASN A 119 1.43 1.26 -3.85
CA ASN A 119 0.19 0.76 -4.38
C ASN A 119 -0.07 -0.63 -3.80
N LYS A 120 -1.34 -0.91 -3.51
CA LYS A 120 -1.74 -2.26 -3.13
C LYS A 120 -2.11 -3.02 -4.39
N LYS A 121 -1.24 -3.93 -4.82
CA LYS A 121 -1.57 -4.91 -5.85
C LYS A 121 -2.22 -6.11 -5.17
N MET A 122 -3.48 -6.37 -5.51
CA MET A 122 -4.22 -7.55 -5.09
C MET A 122 -3.73 -8.78 -5.87
N ASP A 123 -3.87 -9.97 -5.28
CA ASP A 123 -3.64 -11.21 -6.02
C ASP A 123 -4.66 -11.36 -7.17
N LEU A 124 -4.29 -12.08 -8.24
CA LEU A 124 -5.11 -12.21 -9.43
C LEU A 124 -6.47 -12.88 -9.11
N GLU A 125 -6.46 -13.96 -8.34
CA GLU A 125 -7.69 -14.68 -7.96
C GLU A 125 -8.62 -13.78 -7.15
N GLU A 126 -8.09 -13.09 -6.15
CA GLU A 126 -8.85 -12.15 -5.33
C GLU A 126 -9.42 -11.00 -6.18
N PHE A 127 -8.65 -10.49 -7.13
CA PHE A 127 -9.11 -9.44 -8.04
C PHE A 127 -10.24 -9.91 -8.94
N ILE A 128 -10.14 -11.12 -9.52
CA ILE A 128 -11.19 -11.72 -10.35
C ILE A 128 -12.48 -11.87 -9.53
N ILE A 129 -12.38 -12.38 -8.29
CA ILE A 129 -13.52 -12.53 -7.38
C ILE A 129 -14.18 -11.18 -7.09
N GLN A 130 -13.39 -10.16 -6.74
CA GLN A 130 -13.91 -8.81 -6.45
C GLN A 130 -14.62 -8.22 -7.67
N MET A 131 -14.04 -8.36 -8.86
CA MET A 131 -14.65 -7.90 -10.11
C MET A 131 -15.97 -8.62 -10.39
N ALA A 132 -16.02 -9.94 -10.28
CA ALA A 132 -17.24 -10.73 -10.48
C ALA A 132 -18.35 -10.36 -9.48
N LEU A 133 -18.00 -10.14 -8.21
CA LEU A 133 -18.94 -9.73 -7.16
C LEU A 133 -19.45 -8.29 -7.36
N SER A 134 -18.63 -7.40 -7.92
CA SER A 134 -19.00 -6.00 -8.14
C SER A 134 -20.12 -5.81 -9.17
N ARG A 135 -20.30 -6.78 -10.09
CA ARG A 135 -21.31 -6.76 -11.18
C ARG A 135 -21.31 -5.45 -11.98
N VAL A 136 -20.14 -4.84 -12.15
CA VAL A 136 -19.98 -3.56 -12.86
C VAL A 136 -20.16 -3.78 -14.36
N PRO A 137 -20.98 -2.95 -15.06
CA PRO A 137 -21.12 -3.04 -16.51
C PRO A 137 -19.79 -2.83 -17.25
N ASN A 138 -19.61 -3.51 -18.38
CA ASN A 138 -18.35 -3.47 -19.14
C ASN A 138 -18.01 -2.04 -19.62
N GLU A 139 -19.00 -1.23 -19.94
CA GLU A 139 -18.81 0.17 -20.34
C GLU A 139 -18.12 0.98 -19.23
N VAL A 140 -18.51 0.73 -17.97
CA VAL A 140 -17.91 1.38 -16.81
C VAL A 140 -16.50 0.86 -16.60
N VAL A 141 -16.27 -0.45 -16.71
CA VAL A 141 -14.93 -1.04 -16.64
C VAL A 141 -14.02 -0.42 -17.69
N THR A 142 -14.45 -0.36 -18.95
CA THR A 142 -13.71 0.25 -20.07
C THR A 142 -13.32 1.69 -19.77
N MET A 143 -14.26 2.51 -19.29
CA MET A 143 -14.01 3.91 -18.95
C MET A 143 -13.02 4.08 -17.80
N TYR A 144 -13.11 3.24 -16.76
CA TYR A 144 -12.17 3.31 -15.64
C TYR A 144 -10.81 2.75 -16.00
N THR A 145 -10.74 1.67 -16.77
CA THR A 145 -9.50 1.12 -17.33
C THR A 145 -8.74 2.19 -18.11
N TRP A 146 -9.40 2.95 -18.99
CA TRP A 146 -8.77 4.06 -19.70
C TRP A 146 -8.21 5.14 -18.74
N LYS A 147 -8.93 5.45 -17.65
CA LYS A 147 -8.48 6.43 -16.65
C LYS A 147 -7.29 5.95 -15.81
N THR A 148 -7.17 4.64 -15.58
CA THR A 148 -6.21 4.09 -14.61
C THR A 148 -4.96 3.51 -15.26
N ILE A 149 -5.03 3.03 -16.51
CA ILE A 149 -3.85 2.53 -17.22
C ILE A 149 -2.96 3.72 -17.62
N PRO A 150 -1.67 3.74 -17.22
CA PRO A 150 -0.77 4.85 -17.52
C PRO A 150 -0.29 4.84 -18.98
N ASP A 151 -0.09 3.67 -19.57
CA ASP A 151 0.40 3.49 -20.93
C ASP A 151 -0.59 2.66 -21.75
N HIS A 152 -1.42 3.35 -22.53
CA HIS A 152 -2.44 2.71 -23.37
C HIS A 152 -1.82 1.96 -24.55
N GLN A 153 -0.70 2.45 -25.09
CA GLN A 153 -0.06 1.81 -26.24
C GLN A 153 0.49 0.45 -25.85
N ALA A 154 1.26 0.38 -24.76
CA ALA A 154 1.78 -0.87 -24.24
C ALA A 154 0.65 -1.87 -23.95
N PHE A 155 -0.45 -1.41 -23.33
CA PHE A 155 -1.62 -2.25 -23.06
C PHE A 155 -2.23 -2.88 -24.32
N PHE A 156 -2.39 -2.10 -25.40
CA PHE A 156 -2.91 -2.62 -26.66
C PHE A 156 -1.89 -3.50 -27.41
N GLU A 157 -0.60 -3.23 -27.30
CA GLU A 157 0.45 -4.07 -27.87
C GLU A 157 0.48 -5.45 -27.18
N ASP A 158 0.41 -5.49 -25.86
CA ASP A 158 0.32 -6.73 -25.08
C ASP A 158 -0.89 -7.58 -25.51
N MET A 159 -2.06 -6.95 -25.69
CA MET A 159 -3.25 -7.66 -26.17
C MET A 159 -3.12 -8.17 -27.62
N LYS A 160 -2.47 -7.42 -28.51
CA LYS A 160 -2.26 -7.83 -29.91
C LYS A 160 -1.30 -9.01 -30.01
N ASN A 161 -0.32 -9.07 -29.12
CA ASN A 161 0.71 -10.09 -29.09
C ASN A 161 0.29 -11.34 -28.29
N LEU A 162 -0.96 -11.39 -27.81
CA LEU A 162 -1.48 -12.52 -27.06
C LEU A 162 -1.53 -13.77 -27.94
N SER A 163 -0.79 -14.80 -27.55
CA SER A 163 -0.86 -16.09 -28.23
C SER A 163 -2.21 -16.75 -27.98
N ARG A 164 -2.59 -17.69 -28.85
CA ARG A 164 -3.83 -18.47 -28.64
C ARG A 164 -3.79 -19.26 -27.34
N ASP A 165 -2.64 -19.83 -27.00
CA ASP A 165 -2.47 -20.60 -25.77
C ASP A 165 -2.62 -19.69 -24.53
N ASP A 166 -2.06 -18.48 -24.55
CA ASP A 166 -2.22 -17.52 -23.46
C ASP A 166 -3.66 -17.03 -23.33
N TYR A 167 -4.35 -16.82 -24.45
CA TYR A 167 -5.77 -16.48 -24.47
C TYR A 167 -6.61 -17.60 -23.83
N ASP A 168 -6.45 -18.84 -24.29
CA ASP A 168 -7.21 -19.98 -23.79
C ASP A 168 -6.93 -20.21 -22.29
N ALA A 169 -5.67 -20.11 -21.86
CA ALA A 169 -5.28 -20.19 -20.45
C ALA A 169 -5.91 -19.08 -19.59
N SER A 170 -5.96 -17.85 -20.11
CA SER A 170 -6.59 -16.71 -19.41
C SER A 170 -8.09 -16.94 -19.22
N VAL A 171 -8.79 -17.40 -20.27
CA VAL A 171 -10.23 -17.70 -20.21
C VAL A 171 -10.54 -18.82 -19.21
N VAL A 172 -9.73 -19.89 -19.21
CA VAL A 172 -9.87 -20.99 -18.25
C VAL A 172 -9.66 -20.49 -16.83
N THR A 173 -8.59 -19.74 -16.57
CA THR A 173 -8.25 -19.22 -15.24
C THR A 173 -9.39 -18.37 -14.66
N VAL A 174 -9.93 -17.43 -15.45
CA VAL A 174 -11.05 -16.58 -15.00
C VAL A 174 -12.30 -17.42 -14.75
N SER A 175 -12.65 -18.31 -15.67
CA SER A 175 -13.85 -19.15 -15.52
C SER A 175 -13.78 -20.08 -14.30
N GLU A 176 -12.63 -20.68 -14.03
CA GLU A 176 -12.43 -21.54 -12.86
C GLU A 176 -12.51 -20.77 -11.56
N THR A 177 -11.90 -19.57 -11.52
CA THR A 177 -11.97 -18.70 -10.34
C THR A 177 -13.40 -18.25 -10.06
N GLU A 178 -14.17 -17.87 -11.08
CA GLU A 178 -15.57 -17.46 -10.92
C GLU A 178 -16.48 -18.62 -10.48
N LYS A 179 -16.16 -19.88 -10.80
CA LYS A 179 -16.92 -21.04 -10.31
C LYS A 179 -16.88 -21.17 -8.79
N LEU A 180 -15.84 -20.65 -8.13
CA LEU A 180 -15.74 -20.64 -6.66
C LEU A 180 -16.84 -19.79 -5.99
N LEU A 181 -17.53 -18.94 -6.75
CA LEU A 181 -18.61 -18.08 -6.27
C LEU A 181 -20.00 -18.71 -6.41
N ARG A 182 -20.11 -19.92 -6.97
CA ARG A 182 -21.36 -20.66 -7.18
C ARG A 182 -21.57 -21.71 -6.11
#